data_AF-A0A146K4R8-F1
#
_entry.id   AF-A0A146K4R8-F1
#
_cell.length_a   1.000
_cell.length_b   1.000
_cell.length_c   1.000
_cell.angle_alpha   90.00
_cell.angle_beta   90.00
_cell.angle_gamma   90.00
#
_symmetry.space_group_name_H-M   'P 1'
#
loop_
_entity.id
_entity.type
_entity.pdbx_description
1 polymer ?
#
loop_
_entity_poly.entity_id
_entity_poly.type
_entity_poly.pdbx_seq_one_letter_code
_entity_poly.pdbx_strand_id
1 'polypeptide(L)'
;KDYSVTSRCLVLKDNQYAELFEEDWEFEYVYAPSLKNLIEDQFRNTNVKMVFMPTLESADDCAFYDVPLEKADFPNLKLIRRGVFTSISSIQVNLPRLTQMVDTYQFQACDNLEVFIALQLEEIGEACFQLCCKLKTVITPKA
;
A
#
# COMPACT_ATOMS: atom_id res chain seq x y z
N LYS A 1 -19.06 11.30 -11.93
CA LYS A 1 -18.16 10.24 -11.40
C LYS A 1 -16.97 10.24 -12.34
N ASP A 2 -15.83 10.76 -11.90
CA ASP A 2 -14.63 10.91 -12.73
C ASP A 2 -13.71 9.68 -12.69
N TYR A 3 -14.30 8.55 -12.28
CA TYR A 3 -13.70 7.22 -12.33
C TYR A 3 -14.55 6.28 -13.20
N SER A 4 -13.93 5.21 -13.68
CA SER A 4 -14.61 4.16 -14.43
C SER A 4 -14.05 2.80 -14.09
N VAL A 5 -14.90 1.77 -14.06
CA VAL A 5 -14.46 0.37 -13.97
C VAL A 5 -14.60 -0.26 -15.35
N THR A 6 -13.51 -0.79 -15.90
CA THR A 6 -13.49 -1.49 -17.20
C THR A 6 -12.63 -2.74 -17.09
N SER A 7 -13.16 -3.91 -17.48
CA SER A 7 -12.40 -5.18 -17.44
C SER A 7 -11.78 -5.50 -16.08
N ARG A 8 -12.52 -5.28 -14.97
CA ARG A 8 -12.04 -5.39 -13.57
C ARG A 8 -10.89 -4.44 -13.22
N CYS A 9 -10.73 -3.35 -13.95
CA CYS A 9 -9.76 -2.30 -13.65
C CYS A 9 -10.50 -1.00 -13.29
N LEU A 10 -10.27 -0.53 -12.07
CA LEU A 10 -10.68 0.81 -11.63
C LEU A 10 -9.68 1.84 -12.16
N VAL A 11 -10.19 2.82 -12.89
CA VAL A 11 -9.41 3.91 -13.49
C VAL A 11 -9.72 5.21 -12.74
N LEU A 12 -8.70 5.78 -12.12
CA LEU A 12 -8.71 7.04 -11.38
C LEU A 12 -7.78 8.03 -12.09
N LYS A 13 -8.31 9.12 -12.64
CA LYS A 13 -7.55 10.07 -13.48
C LYS A 13 -7.11 11.33 -12.74
N ASP A 14 -7.86 11.71 -11.71
CA ASP A 14 -7.59 12.90 -10.91
C ASP A 14 -6.54 12.62 -9.83
N ASN A 15 -6.06 13.71 -9.23
CA ASN A 15 -5.00 13.63 -8.22
C ASN A 15 -5.51 13.32 -6.80
N GLN A 16 -6.83 13.37 -6.61
CA GLN A 16 -7.51 13.18 -5.33
C GLN A 16 -8.89 12.58 -5.57
N TYR A 17 -9.28 11.63 -4.72
CA TYR A 17 -10.61 11.04 -4.68
C TYR A 17 -11.04 10.94 -3.22
N ALA A 18 -12.28 11.34 -2.94
CA ALA A 18 -12.90 11.21 -1.61
C ALA A 18 -13.72 9.91 -1.51
N GLU A 19 -13.90 9.22 -2.62
CA GLU A 19 -14.61 7.97 -2.72
C GLU A 19 -13.86 6.84 -2.01
N LEU A 20 -14.60 6.10 -1.20
CA LEU A 20 -14.17 4.84 -0.63
C LEU A 20 -14.57 3.71 -1.58
N PHE A 21 -13.65 2.79 -1.78
CA PHE A 21 -13.88 1.53 -2.48
C PHE A 21 -13.73 0.35 -1.51
N GLU A 22 -13.86 0.60 -0.20
CA GLU A 22 -13.85 -0.44 0.82
C GLU A 22 -14.87 -1.53 0.49
N GLU A 23 -14.48 -2.79 0.65
CA GLU A 23 -15.30 -3.97 0.38
C GLU A 23 -15.81 -4.07 -1.07
N ASP A 24 -15.24 -3.31 -2.01
CA ASP A 24 -15.54 -3.44 -3.44
C ASP A 24 -14.71 -4.56 -4.07
N TRP A 25 -15.40 -5.60 -4.51
CA TRP A 25 -14.81 -6.79 -5.13
C TRP A 25 -14.96 -6.84 -6.66
N GLU A 26 -15.46 -5.76 -7.29
CA GLU A 26 -15.69 -5.72 -8.76
C GLU A 26 -14.40 -5.58 -9.58
N PHE A 27 -13.31 -5.11 -8.96
CA PHE A 27 -12.05 -4.85 -9.63
C PHE A 27 -10.86 -5.52 -8.94
N GLU A 28 -9.89 -5.91 -9.76
CA GLU A 28 -8.64 -6.55 -9.34
C GLU A 28 -7.42 -5.67 -9.65
N TYR A 29 -7.61 -4.62 -10.44
CA TYR A 29 -6.55 -3.72 -10.88
C TYR A 29 -6.93 -2.28 -10.62
N VAL A 30 -5.99 -1.46 -10.15
CA VAL A 30 -6.19 -0.02 -10.02
C VAL A 30 -5.16 0.73 -10.87
N TYR A 31 -5.64 1.55 -11.79
CA TYR A 31 -4.83 2.46 -12.58
C TYR A 31 -5.10 3.89 -12.11
N ALA A 32 -4.17 4.45 -11.32
CA ALA A 32 -4.28 5.78 -10.74
C ALA A 32 -2.98 6.59 -10.94
N PRO A 33 -2.67 6.99 -12.19
CA PRO A 33 -1.40 7.60 -12.57
C PRO A 33 -1.14 8.99 -11.95
N SER A 34 -2.19 9.68 -11.53
CA SER A 34 -2.13 11.06 -11.01
C SER A 34 -2.39 11.16 -9.51
N LEU A 35 -2.87 10.07 -8.88
CA LEU A 35 -3.33 10.06 -7.50
C LEU A 35 -2.16 10.34 -6.57
N LYS A 36 -2.32 11.34 -5.69
CA LYS A 36 -1.27 11.78 -4.77
C LYS A 36 -1.40 11.19 -3.38
N ASN A 37 -2.63 11.03 -2.90
CA ASN A 37 -2.87 10.58 -1.53
C ASN A 37 -3.99 9.54 -1.52
N LEU A 38 -3.87 8.55 -0.64
CA LEU A 38 -4.98 7.70 -0.24
C LEU A 38 -5.54 8.19 1.08
N ILE A 39 -6.87 8.18 1.19
CA ILE A 39 -7.59 8.45 2.44
C ILE A 39 -7.77 7.15 3.26
N GLU A 40 -8.25 7.31 4.49
CA GLU A 40 -8.54 6.19 5.39
C GLU A 40 -9.46 5.17 4.71
N ASP A 41 -9.11 3.89 4.83
CA ASP A 41 -9.86 2.74 4.32
C ASP A 41 -10.17 2.72 2.81
N GLN A 42 -9.53 3.57 1.99
CA GLN A 42 -9.93 3.78 0.59
C GLN A 42 -10.03 2.50 -0.27
N PHE A 43 -9.17 1.51 -0.05
CA PHE A 43 -9.20 0.22 -0.73
C PHE A 43 -9.26 -0.96 0.25
N ARG A 44 -9.72 -0.75 1.48
CA ARG A 44 -9.79 -1.78 2.52
C ARG A 44 -10.66 -2.98 2.08
N ASN A 45 -10.21 -4.20 2.38
CA ASN A 45 -10.95 -5.44 2.09
C ASN A 45 -11.37 -5.59 0.60
N THR A 46 -10.58 -5.05 -0.34
CA THR A 46 -10.84 -5.18 -1.80
C THR A 46 -10.16 -6.41 -2.39
N ASN A 47 -10.49 -6.78 -3.64
CA ASN A 47 -9.81 -7.85 -4.38
C ASN A 47 -8.65 -7.35 -5.25
N VAL A 48 -8.08 -6.19 -4.91
CA VAL A 48 -7.01 -5.56 -5.71
C VAL A 48 -5.72 -6.37 -5.61
N LYS A 49 -5.24 -6.84 -6.75
CA LYS A 49 -4.00 -7.61 -6.87
C LYS A 49 -2.83 -6.77 -7.36
N MET A 50 -3.12 -5.77 -8.19
CA MET A 50 -2.09 -4.89 -8.73
C MET A 50 -2.54 -3.44 -8.81
N VAL A 51 -1.61 -2.54 -8.53
CA VAL A 51 -1.84 -1.09 -8.62
C VAL A 51 -0.75 -0.41 -9.44
N PHE A 52 -1.15 0.60 -10.20
CA PHE A 52 -0.26 1.54 -10.86
C PHE A 52 -0.52 2.95 -10.29
N MET A 53 0.31 3.35 -9.32
CA MET A 53 0.20 4.63 -8.60
C MET A 53 1.56 5.34 -8.49
N PRO A 54 2.20 5.70 -9.62
CA PRO A 54 3.56 6.22 -9.64
C PRO A 54 3.72 7.56 -8.90
N THR A 55 2.65 8.35 -8.76
CA THR A 55 2.67 9.66 -8.12
C THR A 55 2.24 9.65 -6.66
N LEU A 56 1.88 8.49 -6.11
CA LEU A 56 1.40 8.40 -4.74
C LEU A 56 2.48 8.87 -3.76
N GLU A 57 2.17 9.84 -2.91
CA GLU A 57 3.08 10.48 -1.96
C GLU A 57 2.77 10.06 -0.51
N SER A 58 1.50 9.85 -0.17
CA SER A 58 1.10 9.37 1.16
C SER A 58 -0.11 8.43 1.14
N ALA A 59 -0.18 7.53 2.11
CA ALA A 59 -1.35 6.70 2.36
C ALA A 59 -1.79 6.81 3.83
N ASP A 60 -3.05 7.15 4.04
CA ASP A 60 -3.67 7.28 5.37
C ASP A 60 -4.07 5.91 5.93
N ASP A 61 -4.57 5.89 7.17
CA ASP A 61 -4.81 4.70 7.96
C ASP A 61 -5.57 3.61 7.18
N CYS A 62 -5.06 2.37 7.21
CA CYS A 62 -5.72 1.18 6.65
C CYS A 62 -6.06 1.24 5.14
N ALA A 63 -5.49 2.17 4.36
CA ALA A 63 -5.86 2.38 2.97
C ALA A 63 -5.79 1.11 2.07
N PHE A 64 -4.87 0.17 2.33
CA PHE A 64 -4.82 -1.16 1.69
C PHE A 64 -4.87 -2.31 2.71
N TYR A 65 -5.61 -2.14 3.80
CA TYR A 65 -5.80 -3.17 4.81
C TYR A 65 -6.53 -4.39 4.23
N ASP A 66 -5.96 -5.58 4.41
CA ASP A 66 -6.52 -6.86 3.94
C ASP A 66 -6.83 -6.86 2.44
N VAL A 67 -5.82 -6.46 1.66
CA VAL A 67 -5.86 -6.44 0.21
C VAL A 67 -4.89 -7.48 -0.34
N PRO A 68 -5.28 -8.35 -1.29
CA PRO A 68 -4.42 -9.39 -1.85
C PRO A 68 -3.39 -8.81 -2.86
N LEU A 69 -2.76 -7.70 -2.50
CA LEU A 69 -1.85 -6.94 -3.34
C LEU A 69 -0.56 -7.75 -3.57
N GLU A 70 -0.42 -8.32 -4.77
CA GLU A 70 0.72 -9.14 -5.19
C GLU A 70 1.85 -8.28 -5.75
N LYS A 71 1.50 -7.17 -6.42
CA LYS A 71 2.44 -6.27 -7.06
C LYS A 71 2.01 -4.82 -6.93
N ALA A 72 2.86 -4.02 -6.32
CA ALA A 72 2.69 -2.58 -6.26
C ALA A 72 4.01 -1.86 -6.55
N ASP A 73 3.92 -0.78 -7.31
CA ASP A 73 5.04 0.12 -7.55
C ASP A 73 4.67 1.51 -7.00
N PHE A 74 5.33 1.89 -5.92
CA PHE A 74 5.10 3.14 -5.21
C PHE A 74 6.41 3.96 -5.14
N PRO A 75 6.95 4.40 -6.29
CA PRO A 75 8.30 4.96 -6.37
C PRO A 75 8.42 6.31 -5.65
N ASN A 76 7.30 7.00 -5.39
CA ASN A 76 7.25 8.31 -4.75
C ASN A 76 6.58 8.32 -3.37
N LEU A 77 6.20 7.16 -2.83
CA LEU A 77 5.52 7.07 -1.54
C LEU A 77 6.50 7.41 -0.42
N LYS A 78 6.19 8.45 0.34
CA LYS A 78 7.05 9.03 1.39
C LYS A 78 6.54 8.73 2.80
N LEU A 79 5.23 8.67 2.96
CA LEU A 79 4.57 8.54 4.24
C LEU A 79 3.49 7.47 4.19
N ILE A 80 3.53 6.55 5.16
CA ILE A 80 2.44 5.61 5.42
C ILE A 80 2.06 5.66 6.88
N ARG A 81 0.76 5.53 7.15
CA ARG A 81 0.22 5.53 8.51
C ARG A 81 -0.18 4.14 9.00
N ARG A 82 -1.03 4.06 10.02
CA ARG A 82 -1.37 2.81 10.71
C ARG A 82 -1.92 1.79 9.73
N GLY A 83 -1.35 0.58 9.74
CA GLY A 83 -1.93 -0.58 9.04
C GLY A 83 -2.13 -0.45 7.53
N VAL A 84 -1.48 0.49 6.84
CA VAL A 84 -1.69 0.74 5.40
C VAL A 84 -1.55 -0.54 4.57
N PHE A 85 -0.56 -1.38 4.85
CA PHE A 85 -0.29 -2.62 4.12
C PHE A 85 -0.45 -3.86 5.01
N THR A 86 -1.34 -3.82 6.00
CA THR A 86 -1.66 -5.02 6.78
C THR A 86 -2.25 -6.10 5.88
N SER A 87 -1.77 -7.34 6.05
CA SER A 87 -2.26 -8.54 5.35
C SER A 87 -2.13 -8.50 3.82
N ILE A 88 -1.14 -7.80 3.27
CA ILE A 88 -0.88 -7.87 1.82
C ILE A 88 -0.16 -9.15 1.40
N SER A 89 -0.36 -9.56 0.15
CA SER A 89 0.17 -10.81 -0.40
C SER A 89 1.48 -10.66 -1.19
N SER A 90 2.10 -9.47 -1.17
CA SER A 90 3.35 -9.20 -1.90
C SER A 90 4.53 -9.98 -1.33
N ILE A 91 5.34 -10.55 -2.22
CA ILE A 91 6.58 -11.26 -1.83
C ILE A 91 7.71 -10.28 -1.50
N GLN A 92 7.77 -9.17 -2.23
CA GLN A 92 8.78 -8.15 -2.07
C GLN A 92 8.14 -6.77 -2.08
N VAL A 93 8.53 -5.94 -1.12
CA VAL A 93 8.13 -4.53 -1.04
C VAL A 93 9.38 -3.66 -1.18
N ASN A 94 9.36 -2.73 -2.13
CA ASN A 94 10.42 -1.76 -2.36
C ASN A 94 9.82 -0.35 -2.36
N LEU A 95 10.14 0.43 -1.33
CA LEU A 95 9.67 1.79 -1.13
C LEU A 95 10.88 2.74 -1.08
N PRO A 96 11.48 3.08 -2.23
CA PRO A 96 12.78 3.75 -2.28
C PRO A 96 12.77 5.19 -1.75
N ARG A 97 11.58 5.80 -1.63
CA ARG A 97 11.37 7.17 -1.15
C ARG A 97 10.61 7.24 0.18
N LEU A 98 10.35 6.09 0.82
CA LEU A 98 9.67 6.09 2.10
C LEU A 98 10.62 6.65 3.16
N THR A 99 10.21 7.74 3.79
CA THR A 99 10.97 8.41 4.85
C THR A 99 10.33 8.20 6.21
N GLN A 100 9.00 8.09 6.25
CA GLN A 100 8.25 8.08 7.51
C GLN A 100 7.18 6.98 7.55
N MET A 101 7.18 6.23 8.64
CA MET A 101 6.05 5.42 9.10
C MET A 101 5.45 6.08 10.32
N VAL A 102 4.12 6.21 10.36
CA VAL A 102 3.40 6.78 11.49
C VAL A 102 2.53 5.70 12.11
N ASP A 103 2.49 5.66 13.46
CA ASP A 103 1.74 4.69 14.26
C ASP A 103 2.25 3.24 14.07
N THR A 104 1.36 2.25 14.08
CA THR A 104 1.71 0.83 14.22
C THR A 104 1.24 -0.04 13.05
N TYR A 105 1.76 -1.27 12.99
CA TYR A 105 1.23 -2.37 12.16
C TYR A 105 1.27 -2.17 10.64
N GLN A 106 2.14 -1.31 10.10
CA GLN A 106 2.13 -0.93 8.68
C GLN A 106 2.18 -2.13 7.71
N PHE A 107 2.88 -3.20 8.07
CA PHE A 107 3.00 -4.45 7.31
C PHE A 107 2.63 -5.68 8.16
N GLN A 108 1.73 -5.54 9.14
CA GLN A 108 1.35 -6.67 9.99
C GLN A 108 0.75 -7.81 9.14
N ALA A 109 1.00 -9.07 9.53
CA ALA A 109 0.43 -10.28 8.91
C ALA A 109 0.66 -10.42 7.40
N CYS A 110 1.74 -9.86 6.85
CA CYS A 110 2.13 -10.09 5.45
C CYS A 110 2.82 -11.45 5.31
N ASP A 111 2.05 -12.54 5.32
CA ASP A 111 2.58 -13.92 5.37
C ASP A 111 3.44 -14.34 4.18
N ASN A 112 3.33 -13.64 3.05
CA ASN A 112 4.14 -13.89 1.86
C ASN A 112 5.37 -12.98 1.74
N LEU A 113 5.45 -11.91 2.54
CA LEU A 113 6.53 -10.95 2.45
C LEU A 113 7.85 -11.60 2.87
N GLU A 114 8.82 -11.65 1.95
CA GLU A 114 10.16 -12.17 2.20
C GLU A 114 11.20 -11.05 2.32
N VAL A 115 11.02 -9.96 1.56
CA VAL A 115 12.00 -8.87 1.44
C VAL A 115 11.32 -7.52 1.52
N PHE A 116 11.78 -6.68 2.44
CA PHE A 116 11.40 -5.28 2.56
C PHE A 116 12.60 -4.36 2.33
N ILE A 117 12.45 -3.34 1.50
CA ILE A 117 13.50 -2.37 1.16
C ILE A 117 12.93 -0.95 1.28
N ALA A 118 13.54 -0.13 2.16
CA ALA A 118 13.23 1.30 2.29
C ALA A 118 14.48 2.06 2.73
N LEU A 119 15.30 2.46 1.74
CA LEU A 119 16.65 3.01 1.97
C LEU A 119 16.67 4.43 2.56
N GLN A 120 15.53 5.11 2.62
CA GLN A 120 15.40 6.46 3.17
C GLN A 120 14.62 6.49 4.49
N LEU A 121 14.19 5.32 4.99
CA LEU A 121 13.32 5.22 6.14
C LEU A 121 14.06 5.64 7.41
N GLU A 122 13.47 6.59 8.15
CA GLU A 122 14.08 7.16 9.35
C GLU A 122 13.93 6.26 10.58
N GLU A 123 12.80 5.56 10.68
CA GLU A 123 12.43 4.69 11.81
C GLU A 123 11.43 3.62 11.34
N ILE A 124 11.53 2.41 11.90
CA ILE A 124 10.55 1.35 11.69
C ILE A 124 9.41 1.53 12.70
N GLY A 125 8.16 1.55 12.21
CA GLY A 125 6.98 1.65 13.07
C GLY A 125 6.85 0.50 14.07
N GLU A 126 6.18 0.77 15.20
CA GLU A 126 5.94 -0.26 16.21
C GLU A 126 5.13 -1.43 15.63
N ALA A 127 5.58 -2.65 15.90
CA ALA A 127 4.96 -3.88 15.40
C ALA A 127 4.76 -3.92 13.86
N CYS A 128 5.57 -3.15 13.11
CA CYS A 128 5.46 -3.00 11.66
C CYS A 128 5.40 -4.34 10.91
N PHE A 129 6.25 -5.32 11.28
CA PHE A 129 6.31 -6.65 10.65
C PHE A 129 5.77 -7.77 11.54
N GLN A 130 4.90 -7.46 12.50
CA GLN A 130 4.33 -8.48 13.37
C GLN A 130 3.57 -9.53 12.52
N LEU A 131 3.73 -10.82 12.84
CA LEU A 131 3.14 -11.93 12.09
C LEU A 131 3.60 -12.05 10.61
N CYS A 132 4.70 -11.40 10.19
CA CYS A 132 5.29 -11.65 8.86
C CYS A 132 6.13 -12.94 8.88
N CYS A 133 5.47 -14.10 8.80
CA CYS A 133 6.10 -15.41 9.05
C CYS A 133 7.23 -15.79 8.07
N LYS A 134 7.25 -15.21 6.86
CA LYS A 134 8.26 -15.49 5.82
C LYS A 134 9.31 -14.38 5.64
N LEU A 135 9.25 -13.30 6.42
CA LEU A 135 10.17 -12.18 6.26
C LEU A 135 11.59 -12.61 6.60
N LYS A 136 12.48 -12.53 5.61
CA LYS A 136 13.89 -12.93 5.70
C LYS A 136 14.82 -11.73 5.72
N THR A 137 14.44 -10.63 5.08
CA THR A 137 15.36 -9.52 4.84
C THR A 137 14.64 -8.18 4.94
N VAL A 138 15.21 -7.30 5.75
CA VAL A 138 14.80 -5.91 5.92
C VAL A 138 16.01 -5.04 5.63
N ILE A 139 15.90 -4.15 4.63
CA ILE A 139 16.98 -3.25 4.20
C ILE A 139 16.52 -1.80 4.39
N THR A 140 16.96 -1.20 5.49
CA THR A 140 16.73 0.20 5.84
C THR A 140 17.96 0.73 6.59
N PRO A 141 18.26 2.05 6.57
CA PRO A 141 19.41 2.62 7.27
C PRO A 141 19.44 2.32 8.77
N LYS A 142 18.28 2.08 9.38
CA LYS A 142 18.13 1.75 10.81
C LYS A 142 17.32 0.46 10.99
N ALA A 143 17.78 -0.61 10.36
CA ALA A 143 17.18 -1.94 10.48
C ALA A 143 17.41 -2.55 11.87
#